data_AF-A0A672LYI7-F1
#
_entry.id   AF-A0A672LYI7-F1
#
_cell.length_a   1.000
_cell.length_b   1.000
_cell.length_c   1.000
_cell.angle_alpha   90.00
_cell.angle_beta   90.00
_cell.angle_gamma   90.00
#
_symmetry.space_group_name_H-M   'P 1'
#
loop_
_entity.id
_entity.type
_entity.pdbx_description
1 polymer ?
#
loop_
_entity_poly.entity_id
_entity_poly.type
_entity_poly.pdbx_seq_one_letter_code
_entity_poly.pdbx_strand_id
1 'polypeptide(L)'
;MATAQILFHRFFYCKSFVRHCAETVAMACLQLASKIEEEPRRVRDVLNVFQHLKDAAGDRRRGPMLLDDGYVSRKSDVIKAERRVLKELGFCVHVKHPHKVFLNRNWCRFMMGIWVWLRSANVWSTFFLSAFHFQTLRRVAPPVTNIHGHPGPPRSLIFGLCLIWSLNLIYSIPAFIFSKNGDQNSTESLMLVSSTTRPLLGCIWNFPSVYSGLAFATSSMVIHEMIPIFLMSATNLGSLLTLYTHGQTRRAAKKSLDAPIITRIPAERRAAKVILALNVLFISSWGASIISINYFNYNRGSSTSSTEFLLIVARIANITFIALSPIVLAVGHRKLRAFMKSILSCII
;
A
#
# COMPACT_ATOMS: atom_id res chain seq x y z
N MET A 1 13.21 13.38 8.39
CA MET A 1 14.05 14.46 8.94
C MET A 1 15.56 14.21 8.83
N ALA A 2 16.03 12.96 8.65
CA ALA A 2 17.46 12.66 8.56
C ALA A 2 18.13 13.30 7.32
N THR A 3 17.43 13.40 6.18
CA THR A 3 17.96 13.99 4.95
C THR A 3 18.25 15.48 5.15
N ALA A 4 17.31 16.21 5.76
CA ALA A 4 17.43 17.64 6.01
C ALA A 4 18.63 17.97 6.93
N GLN A 5 18.83 17.19 7.99
CA GLN A 5 19.97 17.35 8.90
C GLN A 5 21.30 17.16 8.17
N ILE A 6 21.41 16.13 7.33
CA ILE A 6 22.66 15.86 6.60
C ILE A 6 22.95 16.96 5.58
N LEU A 7 21.92 17.47 4.87
CA LEU A 7 22.09 18.60 3.96
C LEU A 7 22.55 19.86 4.71
N PHE A 8 21.98 20.13 5.89
CA PHE A 8 22.36 21.25 6.74
C PHE A 8 23.82 21.14 7.20
N HIS A 9 24.23 19.97 7.70
CA HIS A 9 25.62 19.73 8.11
C HIS A 9 26.59 19.84 6.94
N ARG A 10 26.26 19.27 5.76
CA ARG A 10 27.11 19.38 4.56
C ARG A 10 27.27 20.83 4.11
N PHE A 11 26.21 21.63 4.17
CA PHE A 11 26.28 23.04 3.82
C PHE A 11 27.21 23.81 4.77
N PHE A 12 27.03 23.68 6.08
CA PHE A 12 27.84 24.39 7.08
C PHE A 12 29.23 23.78 7.30
N TYR A 13 29.51 22.61 6.75
CA TYR A 13 30.88 22.12 6.63
C TYR A 13 31.70 23.00 5.68
N CYS A 14 31.07 23.49 4.60
CA CYS A 14 31.73 24.33 3.59
C CYS A 14 31.49 25.84 3.82
N LYS A 15 30.53 26.23 4.67
CA LYS A 15 30.06 27.60 4.84
C LYS A 15 30.00 28.02 6.30
N SER A 16 30.19 29.32 6.54
CA SER A 16 30.18 29.88 7.88
C SER A 16 28.77 30.25 8.35
N PHE A 17 28.47 29.97 9.63
CA PHE A 17 27.30 30.44 10.36
C PHE A 17 27.23 31.97 10.46
N VAL A 18 28.36 32.67 10.36
CA VAL A 18 28.40 34.15 10.39
C VAL A 18 27.84 34.75 9.10
N ARG A 19 28.02 34.06 7.96
CA ARG A 19 27.61 34.56 6.63
C ARG A 19 26.22 34.11 6.22
N HIS A 20 25.68 33.07 6.85
CA HIS A 20 24.42 32.46 6.47
C HIS A 20 23.55 32.18 7.70
N CYS A 21 22.33 32.71 7.68
CA CYS A 21 21.36 32.49 8.76
C CYS A 21 20.98 31.01 8.86
N ALA A 22 21.36 30.37 9.98
CA ALA A 22 21.09 28.97 10.26
C ALA A 22 19.59 28.63 10.16
N GLU A 23 18.71 29.50 10.67
CA GLU A 23 17.25 29.31 10.64
C GLU A 23 16.74 29.21 9.19
N THR A 24 17.17 30.14 8.33
CA THR A 24 16.75 30.17 6.92
C THR A 24 17.31 28.98 6.14
N VAL A 25 18.56 28.59 6.41
CA VAL A 25 19.18 27.41 5.79
C VAL A 25 18.52 26.12 6.27
N ALA A 26 18.16 26.01 7.55
CA ALA A 26 17.46 24.84 8.09
C ALA A 26 16.08 24.65 7.44
N MET A 27 15.30 25.73 7.30
CA MET A 27 14.02 25.71 6.57
C MET A 27 14.22 25.28 5.10
N ALA A 28 15.27 25.80 4.45
CA ALA A 28 15.60 25.43 3.08
C ALA A 28 16.01 23.95 2.96
N CYS A 29 16.82 23.42 3.88
CA CYS A 29 17.21 22.01 3.90
C CYS A 29 16.02 21.08 4.14
N LEU A 30 15.08 21.44 5.01
CA LEU A 30 13.83 20.69 5.23
C LEU A 30 12.93 20.72 3.99
N GLN A 31 12.75 21.89 3.37
CA GLN A 31 12.00 22.01 2.14
C GLN A 31 12.62 21.19 1.00
N LEU A 32 13.95 21.23 0.88
CA LEU A 32 14.70 20.49 -0.13
C LEU A 32 14.61 18.98 0.11
N ALA A 33 14.80 18.52 1.35
CA ALA A 33 14.65 17.11 1.73
C ALA A 33 13.25 16.56 1.42
N SER A 34 12.20 17.34 1.65
CA SER A 34 10.81 16.97 1.31
C SER A 34 10.55 16.83 -0.19
N LYS A 35 11.38 17.44 -1.04
CA LYS A 35 11.29 17.30 -2.50
C LYS A 35 12.08 16.10 -3.03
N ILE A 36 13.16 15.72 -2.34
CA ILE A 36 14.11 14.71 -2.83
C ILE A 36 13.76 13.31 -2.34
N GLU A 37 13.43 13.16 -1.05
CA GLU A 37 13.33 11.85 -0.42
C GLU A 37 12.23 11.75 0.64
N GLU A 38 12.08 12.78 1.48
CA GLU A 38 11.10 12.78 2.57
C GLU A 38 9.67 13.06 2.06
N GLU A 39 8.67 12.99 2.95
CA GLU A 39 7.29 13.25 2.57
C GLU A 39 7.14 14.67 1.99
N PRO A 40 6.49 14.84 0.81
CA PRO A 40 6.32 16.15 0.20
C PRO A 40 5.53 17.11 1.10
N ARG A 41 6.14 18.26 1.44
CA ARG A 41 5.53 19.32 2.24
C ARG A 41 5.55 20.66 1.50
N ARG A 42 4.53 21.49 1.73
CA ARG A 42 4.49 22.84 1.18
C ARG A 42 5.39 23.75 2.00
N VAL A 43 6.01 24.74 1.36
CA VAL A 43 6.84 25.75 2.06
C VAL A 43 6.08 26.48 3.17
N ARG A 44 4.76 26.65 3.00
CA ARG A 44 3.92 27.24 4.05
C ARG A 44 3.92 26.41 5.33
N ASP A 45 3.89 25.09 5.22
CA ASP A 45 3.87 24.19 6.38
C ASP A 45 5.18 24.30 7.15
N VAL A 46 6.32 24.33 6.43
CA VAL A 46 7.65 24.55 7.01
C VAL A 46 7.71 25.90 7.73
N LEU A 47 7.28 26.98 7.07
CA LEU A 47 7.28 28.32 7.67
C LEU A 47 6.40 28.43 8.93
N ASN A 48 5.21 27.83 8.90
CA ASN A 48 4.31 27.81 10.05
C ASN A 48 4.93 27.08 11.24
N VAL A 49 5.60 25.94 11.01
CA VAL A 49 6.26 25.18 12.08
C VAL A 49 7.41 25.97 12.69
N PHE A 50 8.28 26.59 11.88
CA PHE A 50 9.39 27.40 12.40
C PHE A 50 8.90 28.63 13.17
N GLN A 51 7.85 29.29 12.66
CA GLN A 51 7.22 30.39 13.38
C GLN A 51 6.63 29.92 14.72
N HIS A 52 5.92 28.80 14.72
CA HIS A 52 5.38 28.22 15.94
C HIS A 52 6.46 27.82 16.94
N LEU A 53 7.59 27.26 16.50
CA LEU A 53 8.72 26.92 17.38
C LEU A 53 9.36 28.17 17.99
N LYS A 54 9.47 29.25 17.22
CA LYS A 54 9.98 30.54 17.68
C LYS A 54 9.04 31.21 18.68
N ASP A 55 7.74 31.15 18.41
CA ASP A 55 6.71 31.68 19.30
C ASP A 55 6.52 30.81 20.54
N ALA A 56 6.73 29.49 20.46
CA ALA A 56 6.69 28.57 21.61
C ALA A 56 7.79 28.82 22.65
N ALA A 57 8.87 29.51 22.27
CA ALA A 57 9.88 30.03 23.19
C ALA A 57 9.44 31.35 23.89
N GLY A 58 8.28 31.90 23.52
CA GLY A 58 7.68 33.11 24.09
C GLY A 58 6.18 32.95 24.41
N ASP A 59 5.30 33.37 23.49
CA ASP A 59 3.84 33.36 23.65
C ASP A 59 3.16 32.24 22.82
N ARG A 60 2.47 31.33 23.51
CA ARG A 60 1.86 30.11 22.95
C ARG A 60 0.55 30.32 22.18
N ARG A 61 0.06 31.56 22.02
CA ARG A 61 -1.29 31.83 21.48
C ARG A 61 -1.35 32.31 20.02
N ARG A 62 -0.22 32.37 19.29
CA ARG A 62 -0.24 32.77 17.87
C ARG A 62 -0.77 31.67 16.95
N GLY A 63 -1.75 32.05 16.12
CA GLY A 63 -2.30 31.22 15.05
C GLY A 63 -1.36 31.07 13.84
N PRO A 64 -1.81 30.41 12.75
CA PRO A 64 -1.02 30.22 11.54
C PRO A 64 -0.51 31.54 10.94
N MET A 65 0.61 31.48 10.22
CA MET A 65 1.18 32.68 9.59
C MET A 65 0.19 33.31 8.60
N LEU A 66 -0.02 34.62 8.76
CA LEU A 66 -0.85 35.44 7.90
C LEU A 66 -0.22 35.55 6.51
N LEU A 67 -1.04 35.60 5.45
CA LEU A 67 -0.57 35.73 4.07
C LEU A 67 -0.33 37.20 3.73
N ASP A 68 0.65 37.81 4.38
CA ASP A 68 1.07 39.20 4.14
C ASP A 68 2.37 39.27 3.31
N ASP A 69 2.84 40.48 3.05
CA ASP A 69 4.13 40.71 2.39
C ASP A 69 5.31 40.10 3.16
N GLY A 70 5.18 39.97 4.49
CA GLY A 70 6.15 39.28 5.35
C GLY A 70 6.27 37.80 5.01
N TYR A 71 5.14 37.10 4.83
CA TYR A 71 5.11 35.72 4.35
C TYR A 71 5.76 35.59 2.97
N VAL A 72 5.43 36.50 2.03
CA VAL A 72 5.97 36.46 0.67
C VAL A 72 7.49 36.66 0.68
N SER A 73 8.00 37.61 1.47
CA SER A 73 9.44 37.84 1.61
C SER A 73 10.13 36.62 2.21
N ARG A 74 9.63 36.09 3.33
CA ARG A 74 10.26 34.94 4.01
C ARG A 74 10.25 33.68 3.13
N LYS A 75 9.17 33.46 2.38
CA LYS A 75 9.10 32.40 1.36
C LYS A 75 10.18 32.58 0.29
N SER A 76 10.36 33.80 -0.22
CA SER A 76 11.40 34.12 -1.21
C SER A 76 12.80 33.81 -0.67
N ASP A 77 13.06 34.15 0.60
CA ASP A 77 14.35 33.91 1.24
C ASP A 77 14.66 32.42 1.42
N VAL A 78 13.68 31.61 1.81
CA VAL A 78 13.82 30.15 1.87
C VAL A 78 14.11 29.57 0.48
N ILE A 79 13.42 30.04 -0.56
CA ILE A 79 13.65 29.58 -1.95
C ILE A 79 15.04 30.01 -2.46
N LYS A 80 15.53 31.20 -2.09
CA LYS A 80 16.89 31.64 -2.41
C LYS A 80 17.93 30.80 -1.66
N ALA A 81 17.70 30.52 -0.38
CA ALA A 81 18.57 29.68 0.43
C ALA A 81 18.62 28.24 -0.09
N GLU A 82 17.49 27.68 -0.53
CA GLU A 82 17.42 26.36 -1.16
C GLU A 82 18.31 26.29 -2.41
N ARG A 83 18.20 27.27 -3.31
CA ARG A 83 19.07 27.37 -4.49
C ARG A 83 20.54 27.48 -4.12
N ARG A 84 20.86 28.18 -3.03
CA ARG A 84 22.23 28.29 -2.52
C ARG A 84 22.74 26.94 -2.00
N VAL A 85 21.95 26.23 -1.21
CA VAL A 85 22.29 24.88 -0.73
C VAL A 85 22.58 23.95 -1.92
N LEU A 86 21.72 23.95 -2.94
CA LEU A 86 21.94 23.17 -4.16
C LEU A 86 23.25 23.52 -4.87
N LYS A 87 23.54 24.81 -5.04
CA LYS A 87 24.77 25.29 -5.68
C LYS A 87 26.02 24.85 -4.92
N GLU A 88 26.02 25.00 -3.59
CA GLU A 88 27.19 24.67 -2.76
C GLU A 88 27.43 23.18 -2.63
N LEU A 89 26.38 22.37 -2.71
CA LEU A 89 26.49 20.91 -2.75
C LEU A 89 26.78 20.37 -4.16
N GLY A 90 26.96 21.24 -5.16
CA GLY A 90 27.18 20.84 -6.55
C GLY A 90 26.05 19.98 -7.11
N PHE A 91 24.81 20.22 -6.66
CA PHE A 91 23.63 19.39 -6.93
C PHE A 91 23.75 17.92 -6.48
N CYS A 92 24.80 17.55 -5.73
CA CYS A 92 24.99 16.24 -5.12
C CYS A 92 24.17 16.13 -3.82
N VAL A 93 22.85 16.05 -3.99
CA VAL A 93 21.90 15.95 -2.88
C VAL A 93 21.57 14.52 -2.46
N HIS A 94 22.26 13.53 -3.03
CA HIS A 94 22.12 12.15 -2.60
C HIS A 94 22.69 11.97 -1.19
N VAL A 95 21.84 11.57 -0.26
CA VAL A 95 22.18 11.40 1.15
C VAL A 95 22.29 9.93 1.47
N LYS A 96 23.49 9.50 1.92
CA LYS A 96 23.67 8.21 2.55
C LYS A 96 23.33 8.36 4.03
N HIS A 97 22.16 7.90 4.43
CA HIS A 97 21.74 7.97 5.84
C HIS A 97 22.66 7.13 6.72
N PRO A 98 23.16 7.67 7.86
CA PRO A 98 23.91 6.90 8.83
C PRO A 98 23.04 5.80 9.47
N HIS A 99 21.72 6.04 9.51
CA HIS A 99 20.72 5.09 9.96
C HIS A 99 19.94 4.53 8.77
N LYS A 100 20.58 3.73 7.90
CA LYS A 100 19.82 2.58 7.39
C LYS A 100 19.49 1.79 8.65
N VAL A 101 18.21 1.58 8.96
CA VAL A 101 17.80 0.78 10.12
C VAL A 101 18.24 -0.65 9.85
N PHE A 102 19.51 -0.95 10.14
CA PHE A 102 20.06 -2.28 10.06
C PHE A 102 19.54 -3.01 11.29
N LEU A 103 18.40 -3.67 11.14
CA LEU A 103 17.94 -4.61 12.15
C LEU A 103 19.05 -5.65 12.38
N ASN A 104 19.31 -6.02 13.63
CA ASN A 104 20.23 -7.14 13.91
C ASN A 104 19.71 -8.41 13.21
N ARG A 105 20.58 -9.38 12.90
CA ARG A 105 20.27 -10.63 12.22
C ARG A 105 19.01 -11.32 12.76
N ASN A 106 18.89 -11.37 14.08
CA ASN A 106 17.77 -12.01 14.78
C ASN A 106 16.46 -11.24 14.55
N TRP A 107 16.51 -9.91 14.56
CA TRP A 107 15.36 -9.08 14.25
C TRP A 107 14.96 -9.16 12.78
N CYS A 108 15.92 -9.22 11.86
CA CYS A 108 15.62 -9.47 10.44
C CYS A 108 14.89 -10.80 10.24
N ARG A 109 15.37 -11.87 10.87
CA ARG A 109 14.72 -13.19 10.85
C ARG A 109 13.31 -13.16 11.39
N PHE A 110 13.12 -12.56 12.56
CA PHE A 110 11.82 -12.47 13.21
C PHE A 110 10.82 -11.64 12.39
N MET A 111 11.21 -10.44 11.98
CA MET A 111 10.34 -9.51 11.24
C MET A 111 10.02 -10.02 9.84
N MET A 112 10.99 -10.61 9.14
CA MET A 112 10.73 -11.24 7.84
C MET A 112 9.80 -12.44 7.99
N GLY A 113 10.00 -13.28 9.02
CA GLY A 113 9.10 -14.40 9.31
C GLY A 113 7.67 -13.97 9.60
N ILE A 114 7.48 -13.00 10.49
CA ILE A 114 6.16 -12.42 10.78
C ILE A 114 5.55 -11.80 9.52
N TRP A 115 6.34 -11.06 8.74
CA TRP A 115 5.85 -10.43 7.53
C TRP A 115 5.36 -11.46 6.50
N VAL A 116 6.16 -12.51 6.24
CA VAL A 116 5.77 -13.60 5.32
C VAL A 116 4.52 -14.30 5.82
N TRP A 117 4.46 -14.62 7.13
CA TRP A 117 3.32 -15.30 7.74
C TRP A 117 2.03 -14.49 7.64
N LEU A 118 2.05 -13.23 8.07
CA LEU A 118 0.86 -12.38 8.06
C LEU A 118 0.40 -12.12 6.62
N ARG A 119 1.32 -11.89 5.68
CA ARG A 119 0.97 -11.72 4.27
C ARG A 119 0.25 -12.95 3.72
N SER A 120 0.84 -14.14 3.89
CA SER A 120 0.27 -15.38 3.35
C SER A 120 -1.04 -15.77 4.03
N ALA A 121 -1.12 -15.66 5.36
CA ALA A 121 -2.34 -15.93 6.12
C ALA A 121 -3.49 -14.99 5.74
N ASN A 122 -3.21 -13.70 5.49
CA ASN A 122 -4.22 -12.73 5.06
C ASN A 122 -4.83 -13.11 3.71
N VAL A 123 -3.99 -13.46 2.72
CA VAL A 123 -4.46 -13.83 1.37
C VAL A 123 -5.37 -15.06 1.41
N TRP A 124 -4.95 -16.12 2.11
CA TRP A 124 -5.76 -17.32 2.25
C TRP A 124 -7.03 -17.09 3.08
N SER A 125 -6.97 -16.24 4.11
CA SER A 125 -8.16 -15.86 4.90
C SER A 125 -9.18 -15.10 4.06
N THR A 126 -8.74 -14.18 3.18
CA THR A 126 -9.65 -13.49 2.26
C THR A 126 -10.31 -14.43 1.27
N PHE A 127 -9.58 -15.40 0.72
CA PHE A 127 -10.18 -16.45 -0.10
C PHE A 127 -11.20 -17.27 0.68
N PHE A 128 -10.86 -17.72 1.88
CA PHE A 128 -11.73 -18.54 2.71
C PHE A 128 -13.05 -17.82 3.04
N LEU A 129 -13.00 -16.52 3.35
CA LEU A 129 -14.19 -15.69 3.55
C LEU A 129 -15.02 -15.55 2.27
N SER A 130 -14.38 -15.36 1.10
CA SER A 130 -15.06 -15.33 -0.20
C SER A 130 -15.78 -16.63 -0.51
N ALA A 131 -15.11 -17.76 -0.29
CA ALA A 131 -15.67 -19.10 -0.48
C ALA A 131 -16.84 -19.36 0.48
N PHE A 132 -16.69 -18.98 1.75
CA PHE A 132 -17.76 -19.10 2.74
C PHE A 132 -18.99 -18.27 2.35
N HIS A 133 -18.79 -17.02 1.93
CA HIS A 133 -19.86 -16.17 1.46
C HIS A 133 -20.59 -16.77 0.24
N PHE A 134 -19.83 -17.31 -0.73
CA PHE A 134 -20.40 -17.99 -1.88
C PHE A 134 -21.23 -19.22 -1.49
N GLN A 135 -20.74 -20.04 -0.55
CA GLN A 135 -21.48 -21.20 -0.05
C GLN A 135 -22.77 -20.78 0.67
N THR A 136 -22.72 -19.74 1.50
CA THR A 136 -23.91 -19.20 2.16
C THR A 136 -24.94 -18.70 1.14
N LEU A 137 -24.51 -17.97 0.10
CA LEU A 137 -25.39 -17.55 -0.98
C LEU A 137 -26.07 -18.74 -1.69
N ARG A 138 -25.32 -19.83 -1.97
CA ARG A 138 -25.88 -21.05 -2.56
C ARG A 138 -26.82 -21.82 -1.62
N ARG A 139 -26.64 -21.71 -0.30
CA ARG A 139 -27.50 -22.39 0.70
C ARG A 139 -28.79 -21.65 1.00
N VAL A 140 -28.80 -20.32 0.88
CA VAL A 140 -30.01 -19.48 1.04
C VAL A 140 -30.82 -19.42 -0.27
N ALA A 141 -30.26 -19.90 -1.37
CA ALA A 141 -30.86 -19.99 -2.70
C ALA A 141 -32.05 -20.98 -2.91
N PRO A 142 -32.25 -22.06 -2.13
CA PRO A 142 -33.49 -22.85 -2.21
C PRO A 142 -34.57 -22.26 -1.29
N PRO A 143 -35.86 -22.32 -1.68
CA PRO A 143 -36.96 -21.87 -0.83
C PRO A 143 -37.22 -22.95 0.21
N VAL A 144 -36.47 -22.96 1.30
CA VAL A 144 -36.83 -23.78 2.46
C VAL A 144 -37.19 -22.82 3.59
N THR A 145 -38.49 -22.70 3.77
CA THR A 145 -39.14 -22.27 4.99
C THR A 145 -38.57 -23.08 6.15
N ASN A 146 -37.64 -22.50 6.91
CA ASN A 146 -37.43 -22.91 8.30
C ASN A 146 -36.96 -21.72 9.13
N ILE A 147 -37.91 -21.20 9.88
CA ILE A 147 -37.75 -20.28 11.00
C ILE A 147 -37.01 -21.06 12.08
N HIS A 148 -35.69 -20.95 12.24
CA HIS A 148 -34.98 -21.29 13.48
C HIS A 148 -33.69 -20.45 13.56
N GLY A 149 -33.44 -19.91 14.75
CA GLY A 149 -32.53 -18.80 15.03
C GLY A 149 -31.07 -18.97 14.59
N HIS A 150 -30.41 -17.83 14.42
CA HIS A 150 -28.99 -17.70 14.06
C HIS A 150 -28.09 -18.62 14.89
N PRO A 151 -27.51 -19.68 14.33
CA PRO A 151 -26.36 -20.32 14.94
C PRO A 151 -25.19 -19.35 14.81
N GLY A 152 -24.37 -19.24 15.85
CA GLY A 152 -23.06 -18.57 15.75
C GLY A 152 -22.23 -19.14 14.58
N PRO A 153 -21.09 -18.51 14.23
CA PRO A 153 -20.26 -18.98 13.12
C PRO A 153 -20.01 -20.49 13.27
N PRO A 154 -20.26 -21.30 12.22
CA PRO A 154 -20.19 -22.74 12.34
C PRO A 154 -18.80 -23.12 12.83
N ARG A 155 -18.70 -24.03 13.81
CA ARG A 155 -17.40 -24.43 14.42
C ARG A 155 -16.34 -24.82 13.36
N SER A 156 -16.80 -25.33 12.21
CA SER A 156 -15.98 -25.62 11.02
C SER A 156 -15.27 -24.38 10.44
N LEU A 157 -15.87 -23.20 10.50
CA LEU A 157 -15.27 -21.93 10.05
C LEU A 157 -14.07 -21.54 10.92
N ILE A 158 -14.22 -21.63 12.24
CA ILE A 158 -13.14 -21.33 13.20
C ILE A 158 -12.00 -22.33 13.02
N PHE A 159 -12.31 -23.63 12.92
CA PHE A 159 -11.32 -24.66 12.68
C PHE A 159 -10.57 -24.43 11.34
N GLY A 160 -11.29 -24.08 10.28
CA GLY A 160 -10.71 -23.75 8.98
C GLY A 160 -9.76 -22.55 9.03
N LEU A 161 -10.14 -21.48 9.73
CA LEU A 161 -9.26 -20.33 9.94
C LEU A 161 -8.01 -20.70 10.74
N CYS A 162 -8.15 -21.41 11.86
CA CYS A 162 -7.01 -21.87 12.64
C CYS A 162 -6.06 -22.73 11.80
N LEU A 163 -6.59 -23.64 11.00
CA LEU A 163 -5.79 -24.48 10.11
C LEU A 163 -5.03 -23.66 9.07
N ILE A 164 -5.70 -22.70 8.41
CA ILE A 164 -5.08 -21.78 7.45
C ILE A 164 -3.92 -21.02 8.10
N TRP A 165 -4.14 -20.48 9.29
CA TRP A 165 -3.12 -19.69 10.00
C TRP A 165 -1.92 -20.54 10.40
N SER A 166 -2.14 -21.76 10.89
CA SER A 166 -1.09 -22.70 11.26
C SER A 166 -0.28 -23.17 10.05
N LEU A 167 -0.92 -23.54 8.94
CA LEU A 167 -0.23 -23.96 7.72
C LEU A 167 0.63 -22.82 7.14
N ASN A 168 0.12 -21.59 7.16
CA ASN A 168 0.88 -20.42 6.69
C ASN A 168 2.04 -20.06 7.64
N LEU A 169 1.94 -20.39 8.93
CA LEU A 169 3.06 -20.25 9.87
C LEU A 169 4.18 -21.24 9.53
N ILE A 170 3.85 -22.50 9.24
CA ILE A 170 4.82 -23.52 8.81
C ILE A 170 5.52 -23.07 7.53
N TYR A 171 4.77 -22.55 6.57
CA TYR A 171 5.33 -22.01 5.32
C TYR A 171 6.31 -20.85 5.56
N SER A 172 6.14 -20.05 6.62
CA SER A 172 7.03 -18.91 6.91
C SER A 172 8.38 -19.31 7.54
N ILE A 173 8.59 -20.59 7.89
CA ILE A 173 9.83 -21.09 8.52
C ILE A 173 11.11 -20.68 7.75
N PRO A 174 11.18 -20.79 6.40
CA PRO A 174 12.36 -20.37 5.65
C PRO A 174 12.72 -18.89 5.84
N ALA A 175 11.73 -18.02 6.07
CA ALA A 175 11.96 -16.60 6.33
C ALA A 175 12.64 -16.36 7.69
N PHE A 176 12.30 -17.17 8.70
CA PHE A 176 12.95 -17.12 10.01
C PHE A 176 14.40 -17.63 9.99
N ILE A 177 14.78 -18.46 9.02
CA ILE A 177 16.12 -19.08 8.95
C ILE A 177 17.03 -18.31 7.98
N PHE A 178 16.54 -18.06 6.77
CA PHE A 178 17.31 -17.59 5.62
C PHE A 178 17.26 -16.07 5.42
N SER A 179 16.92 -15.29 6.46
CA SER A 179 16.98 -13.82 6.39
C SER A 179 18.30 -13.27 6.96
N LYS A 180 18.82 -12.23 6.32
CA LYS A 180 20.03 -11.51 6.73
C LYS A 180 19.92 -10.00 6.62
N ASN A 181 20.86 -9.30 7.25
CA ASN A 181 21.02 -7.86 7.11
C ASN A 181 21.70 -7.59 5.76
N GLY A 182 21.23 -6.61 5.00
CA GLY A 182 21.86 -6.20 3.75
C GLY A 182 23.08 -5.32 3.99
N ASP A 183 24.29 -5.86 3.83
CA ASP A 183 25.54 -5.09 3.90
C ASP A 183 25.87 -4.39 2.57
N GLN A 184 26.81 -3.43 2.56
CA GLN A 184 27.16 -2.64 1.36
C GLN A 184 27.65 -3.48 0.16
N ASN A 185 28.17 -4.70 0.40
CA ASN A 185 28.60 -5.64 -0.65
C ASN A 185 27.55 -6.71 -0.98
N SER A 186 26.39 -6.71 -0.32
CA SER A 186 25.33 -7.68 -0.59
C SER A 186 24.43 -7.15 -1.72
N THR A 187 24.55 -7.73 -2.90
CA THR A 187 23.59 -7.49 -3.99
C THR A 187 22.21 -8.02 -3.61
N GLU A 188 21.16 -7.22 -3.84
CA GLU A 188 19.76 -7.61 -3.68
C GLU A 188 19.40 -8.68 -4.73
N SER A 189 19.85 -9.91 -4.50
CA SER A 189 19.81 -10.98 -5.50
C SER A 189 18.46 -11.67 -5.64
N LEU A 190 17.54 -11.44 -4.69
CA LEU A 190 16.22 -12.06 -4.70
C LEU A 190 15.19 -11.14 -4.03
N MET A 191 14.25 -10.63 -4.81
CA MET A 191 13.08 -9.89 -4.34
C MET A 191 11.89 -10.84 -4.27
N LEU A 192 11.47 -11.23 -3.07
CA LEU A 192 10.17 -11.89 -2.93
C LEU A 192 9.07 -10.86 -3.25
N VAL A 193 8.04 -11.27 -4.01
CA VAL A 193 6.98 -10.37 -4.46
C VAL A 193 6.37 -9.66 -3.26
N SER A 194 6.67 -8.37 -3.15
CA SER A 194 6.09 -7.48 -2.18
C SER A 194 5.61 -6.22 -2.90
N SER A 195 4.49 -5.72 -2.43
CA SER A 195 3.98 -4.37 -2.66
C SER A 195 5.03 -3.28 -2.32
N THR A 196 6.11 -3.66 -1.64
CA THR A 196 7.31 -2.85 -1.40
C THR A 196 8.50 -3.46 -2.13
N THR A 197 8.94 -2.83 -3.21
CA THR A 197 10.19 -3.12 -3.93
C THR A 197 11.46 -2.78 -3.13
N ARG A 198 11.36 -2.66 -1.80
CA ARG A 198 12.49 -2.45 -0.90
C ARG A 198 12.48 -3.55 0.16
N PRO A 199 13.64 -4.14 0.48
CA PRO A 199 13.76 -5.09 1.57
C PRO A 199 13.21 -4.49 2.87
N LEU A 200 12.39 -5.24 3.60
CA LEU A 200 11.76 -4.80 4.84
C LEU A 200 12.86 -4.40 5.83
N LEU A 201 12.95 -3.10 6.13
CA LEU A 201 14.00 -2.51 6.95
C LEU A 201 15.43 -2.96 6.54
N GLY A 202 15.70 -3.16 5.24
CA GLY A 202 17.04 -3.54 4.77
C GLY A 202 17.42 -5.02 5.00
N CYS A 203 16.48 -5.88 5.36
CA CYS A 203 16.69 -7.32 5.46
C CYS A 203 16.55 -8.02 4.10
N ILE A 204 17.53 -8.84 3.73
CA ILE A 204 17.60 -9.56 2.46
C ILE A 204 17.59 -11.09 2.66
N TRP A 205 17.20 -11.82 1.63
CA TRP A 205 17.22 -13.28 1.63
C TRP A 205 18.63 -13.82 1.41
N ASN A 206 18.98 -14.90 2.11
CA ASN A 206 20.28 -15.57 2.08
C ASN A 206 20.08 -17.08 2.04
N PHE A 207 19.69 -17.57 0.88
CA PHE A 207 19.61 -18.99 0.60
C PHE A 207 21.00 -19.60 0.33
N PRO A 208 21.22 -20.88 0.66
CA PRO A 208 22.50 -21.57 0.45
C PRO A 208 22.84 -21.74 -1.04
N SER A 209 21.84 -21.75 -1.92
CA SER A 209 22.02 -21.84 -3.36
C SER A 209 21.06 -20.92 -4.11
N VAL A 210 21.46 -20.52 -5.32
CA VAL A 210 20.63 -19.70 -6.22
C VAL A 210 19.33 -20.44 -6.57
N TYR A 211 19.46 -21.74 -6.83
CA TYR A 211 18.34 -22.60 -7.16
C TYR A 211 17.32 -22.67 -6.02
N SER A 212 17.76 -22.83 -4.77
CA SER A 212 16.84 -22.86 -3.62
C SER A 212 16.11 -21.53 -3.40
N GLY A 213 16.78 -20.40 -3.62
CA GLY A 213 16.14 -19.08 -3.58
C GLY A 213 15.10 -18.87 -4.68
N LEU A 214 15.44 -19.23 -5.93
CA LEU A 214 14.51 -19.12 -7.05
C LEU A 214 13.32 -20.09 -6.92
N ALA A 215 13.58 -21.33 -6.48
CA ALA A 215 12.54 -22.32 -6.22
C ALA A 215 11.59 -21.82 -5.13
N PHE A 216 12.12 -21.29 -4.02
CA PHE A 216 11.29 -20.71 -2.96
C PHE A 216 10.47 -19.52 -3.47
N ALA A 217 11.08 -18.59 -4.21
CA ALA A 217 10.38 -17.42 -4.75
C ALA A 217 9.26 -17.80 -5.73
N THR A 218 9.54 -18.72 -6.65
CA THR A 218 8.57 -19.20 -7.65
C THR A 218 7.45 -20.03 -7.02
N SER A 219 7.77 -20.96 -6.12
CA SER A 219 6.76 -21.73 -5.39
C SER A 219 5.90 -20.83 -4.51
N SER A 220 6.50 -19.86 -3.81
CA SER A 220 5.80 -18.85 -3.00
C SER A 220 4.79 -18.07 -3.83
N MET A 221 5.22 -17.57 -4.98
CA MET A 221 4.39 -16.81 -5.91
C MET A 221 3.19 -17.63 -6.40
N VAL A 222 3.42 -18.89 -6.79
CA VAL A 222 2.33 -19.74 -7.29
C VAL A 222 1.34 -20.06 -6.17
N ILE A 223 1.84 -20.49 -5.01
CA ILE A 223 1.01 -21.01 -3.92
C ILE A 223 0.27 -19.90 -3.18
N HIS A 224 0.94 -18.80 -2.85
CA HIS A 224 0.38 -17.78 -1.96
C HIS A 224 -0.13 -16.55 -2.70
N GLU A 225 0.08 -16.46 -4.01
CA GLU A 225 -0.44 -15.36 -4.81
C GLU A 225 -1.30 -15.85 -5.98
N MET A 226 -0.78 -16.63 -6.94
CA MET A 226 -1.57 -17.05 -8.11
C MET A 226 -2.82 -17.87 -7.74
N ILE A 227 -2.66 -18.92 -6.93
CA ILE A 227 -3.75 -19.85 -6.61
C ILE A 227 -4.89 -19.14 -5.84
N PRO A 228 -4.63 -18.44 -4.72
CA PRO A 228 -5.69 -17.76 -3.98
C PRO A 228 -6.41 -16.70 -4.82
N ILE A 229 -5.71 -15.99 -5.69
CA ILE A 229 -6.30 -14.95 -6.54
C ILE A 229 -7.21 -15.56 -7.60
N PHE A 230 -6.78 -16.66 -8.23
CA PHE A 230 -7.63 -17.39 -9.17
C PHE A 230 -8.88 -17.92 -8.47
N LEU A 231 -8.72 -18.55 -7.30
CA LEU A 231 -9.83 -19.09 -6.51
C LEU A 231 -10.79 -17.99 -6.00
N MET A 232 -10.26 -16.84 -5.56
CA MET A 232 -11.05 -15.66 -5.20
C MET A 232 -11.84 -15.14 -6.39
N SER A 233 -11.22 -15.09 -7.56
CA SER A 233 -11.88 -14.61 -8.78
C SER A 233 -13.00 -15.54 -9.22
N ALA A 234 -12.75 -16.84 -9.19
CA ALA A 234 -13.74 -17.86 -9.50
C ALA A 234 -14.92 -17.82 -8.50
N THR A 235 -14.65 -17.72 -7.19
CA THR A 235 -15.71 -17.65 -6.15
C THR A 235 -16.51 -16.36 -6.21
N ASN A 236 -15.87 -15.22 -6.47
CA ASN A 236 -16.55 -13.93 -6.65
C ASN A 236 -17.42 -13.93 -7.92
N LEU A 237 -16.92 -14.46 -9.04
CA LEU A 237 -17.68 -14.60 -10.28
C LEU A 237 -18.86 -15.55 -10.09
N GLY A 238 -18.65 -16.70 -9.44
CA GLY A 238 -19.71 -17.64 -9.07
C GLY A 238 -20.81 -16.96 -8.24
N SER A 239 -20.42 -16.20 -7.22
CA SER A 239 -21.36 -15.43 -6.38
C SER A 239 -22.21 -14.46 -7.20
N LEU A 240 -21.58 -13.75 -8.15
CA LEU A 240 -22.28 -12.84 -9.06
C LEU A 240 -23.25 -13.59 -9.99
N LEU A 241 -22.84 -14.72 -10.56
CA LEU A 241 -23.68 -15.53 -11.44
C LEU A 241 -24.92 -16.05 -10.70
N THR A 242 -24.74 -16.56 -9.47
CA THR A 242 -25.86 -16.99 -8.61
C THR A 242 -26.81 -15.82 -8.32
N LEU A 243 -26.31 -14.65 -7.95
CA LEU A 243 -27.16 -13.46 -7.74
C LEU A 243 -27.87 -13.00 -9.01
N TYR A 244 -27.23 -13.14 -10.18
CA TYR A 244 -27.81 -12.76 -11.45
C TYR A 244 -28.99 -13.68 -11.82
N THR A 245 -28.80 -15.01 -11.74
CA THR A 245 -29.83 -16.01 -12.05
C THR A 245 -31.03 -15.86 -11.12
N HIS A 246 -30.84 -15.69 -9.81
CA HIS A 246 -31.95 -15.43 -8.88
C HIS A 246 -32.70 -14.14 -9.20
N GLY A 247 -31.98 -13.07 -9.53
CA GLY A 247 -32.60 -11.81 -9.92
C GLY A 247 -33.40 -11.93 -11.23
N GLN A 248 -33.03 -12.85 -12.13
CA GLN A 248 -33.77 -13.13 -13.36
C GLN A 248 -35.02 -13.97 -13.07
N THR A 249 -34.93 -15.02 -12.24
CA THR A 249 -36.09 -15.84 -11.83
C THR A 249 -37.14 -15.02 -11.08
N ARG A 250 -36.73 -14.14 -10.15
CA ARG A 250 -37.67 -13.22 -9.46
C ARG A 250 -38.29 -12.20 -10.41
N ARG A 251 -37.56 -11.71 -11.42
CA ARG A 251 -38.11 -10.82 -12.44
C ARG A 251 -39.12 -11.53 -13.34
N ALA A 252 -38.86 -12.78 -13.71
CA ALA A 252 -39.81 -13.61 -14.48
C ALA A 252 -41.09 -13.88 -13.67
N ALA A 253 -40.96 -14.28 -12.39
CA ALA A 253 -42.10 -14.50 -11.49
C ALA A 253 -42.90 -13.23 -11.17
N LYS A 254 -42.27 -12.04 -11.22
CA LYS A 254 -42.97 -10.76 -11.02
C LYS A 254 -43.62 -10.23 -12.30
N LYS A 255 -43.25 -10.77 -13.47
CA LYS A 255 -43.89 -10.43 -14.76
C LYS A 255 -45.22 -11.18 -14.96
N SER A 256 -45.47 -12.26 -14.19
CA SER A 256 -46.74 -12.98 -14.18
C SER A 256 -47.76 -12.42 -13.18
N LEU A 257 -47.41 -11.41 -12.39
CA LEU A 257 -48.29 -10.76 -11.42
C LEU A 257 -48.23 -9.25 -11.68
N ASP A 258 -49.25 -8.67 -12.31
CA ASP A 258 -49.33 -7.26 -12.74
C ASP A 258 -49.13 -6.26 -11.58
N ALA A 259 -47.87 -5.95 -11.25
CA ALA A 259 -47.51 -4.96 -10.24
C ALA A 259 -46.52 -3.93 -10.82
N PRO A 260 -46.67 -2.63 -10.49
CA PRO A 260 -45.93 -1.55 -11.14
C PRO A 260 -44.42 -1.67 -10.92
N ILE A 261 -43.68 -1.49 -12.03
CA ILE A 261 -42.24 -1.73 -12.12
C ILE A 261 -41.47 -0.54 -11.54
N ILE A 262 -41.24 -0.53 -10.23
CA ILE A 262 -40.17 0.28 -9.65
C ILE A 262 -38.85 -0.43 -9.97
N THR A 263 -38.10 0.11 -10.92
CA THR A 263 -36.75 -0.34 -11.34
C THR A 263 -35.68 -0.06 -10.27
N ARG A 264 -35.88 -0.52 -9.03
CA ARG A 264 -34.77 -0.58 -8.06
C ARG A 264 -33.83 -1.70 -8.51
N ILE A 265 -32.65 -1.35 -9.02
CA ILE A 265 -31.53 -2.28 -9.09
C ILE A 265 -31.32 -2.80 -7.65
N PRO A 266 -31.45 -4.12 -7.38
CA PRO A 266 -31.25 -4.67 -6.06
C PRO A 266 -29.87 -4.24 -5.56
N ALA A 267 -29.78 -3.80 -4.30
CA ALA A 267 -28.50 -3.39 -3.70
C ALA A 267 -27.42 -4.46 -3.86
N GLU A 268 -27.83 -5.73 -3.86
CA GLU A 268 -27.03 -6.93 -4.15
C GLU A 268 -26.33 -6.90 -5.52
N ARG A 269 -27.05 -6.57 -6.62
CA ARG A 269 -26.45 -6.47 -7.97
C ARG A 269 -25.43 -5.33 -8.07
N ARG A 270 -25.61 -4.27 -7.28
CA ARG A 270 -24.67 -3.14 -7.24
C ARG A 270 -23.41 -3.51 -6.46
N ALA A 271 -23.55 -4.14 -5.29
CA ALA A 271 -22.43 -4.65 -4.50
C ALA A 271 -21.59 -5.64 -5.33
N ALA A 272 -22.25 -6.55 -6.06
CA ALA A 272 -21.56 -7.54 -6.87
C ALA A 272 -20.76 -6.92 -8.04
N LYS A 273 -21.27 -5.87 -8.69
CA LYS A 273 -20.50 -5.11 -9.71
C LYS A 273 -19.27 -4.41 -9.13
N VAL A 274 -19.37 -3.89 -7.90
CA VAL A 274 -18.26 -3.23 -7.21
C VAL A 274 -17.18 -4.24 -6.85
N ILE A 275 -17.58 -5.40 -6.33
CA ILE A 275 -16.66 -6.51 -6.03
C ILE A 275 -15.94 -6.96 -7.30
N LEU A 276 -16.66 -7.11 -8.43
CA LEU A 276 -16.05 -7.47 -9.70
C LEU A 276 -15.06 -6.40 -10.19
N ALA A 277 -15.41 -5.11 -10.12
CA ALA A 277 -14.53 -4.02 -10.51
C ALA A 277 -13.26 -3.96 -9.65
N LEU A 278 -13.38 -4.15 -8.33
CA LEU A 278 -12.23 -4.26 -7.43
C LEU A 278 -11.36 -5.46 -7.78
N ASN A 279 -11.96 -6.60 -8.09
CA ASN A 279 -11.23 -7.82 -8.43
C ASN A 279 -10.47 -7.66 -9.77
N VAL A 280 -11.09 -7.08 -10.79
CA VAL A 280 -10.43 -6.79 -12.08
C VAL A 280 -9.27 -5.82 -11.88
N LEU A 281 -9.49 -4.72 -11.15
CA LEU A 281 -8.46 -3.73 -10.84
C LEU A 281 -7.29 -4.35 -10.05
N PHE A 282 -7.59 -5.26 -9.13
CA PHE A 282 -6.59 -5.99 -8.38
C PHE A 282 -5.76 -6.91 -9.28
N ILE A 283 -6.40 -7.75 -10.10
CA ILE A 283 -5.73 -8.70 -11.00
C ILE A 283 -4.83 -7.96 -12.00
N SER A 284 -5.30 -6.85 -12.58
CA SER A 284 -4.50 -6.08 -13.55
C SER A 284 -3.26 -5.46 -12.90
N SER A 285 -3.43 -4.89 -11.71
CA SER A 285 -2.35 -4.21 -10.99
C SER A 285 -1.34 -5.20 -10.42
N TRP A 286 -1.83 -6.32 -9.89
CA TRP A 286 -1.00 -7.40 -9.35
C TRP A 286 -0.24 -8.13 -10.46
N GLY A 287 -0.89 -8.43 -11.60
CA GLY A 287 -0.26 -9.11 -12.74
C GLY A 287 0.95 -8.34 -13.28
N ALA A 288 0.83 -7.02 -13.43
CA ALA A 288 1.95 -6.17 -13.85
C ALA A 288 3.12 -6.19 -12.84
N SER A 289 2.82 -6.16 -11.54
CA SER A 289 3.84 -6.25 -10.48
C SER A 289 4.55 -7.60 -10.48
N ILE A 290 3.81 -8.67 -10.70
CA ILE A 290 4.32 -10.04 -10.72
C ILE A 290 5.27 -10.28 -11.87
N ILE A 291 4.86 -9.92 -13.09
CA ILE A 291 5.67 -10.12 -14.29
C ILE A 291 7.00 -9.38 -14.13
N SER A 292 6.94 -8.15 -13.63
CA SER A 292 8.12 -7.31 -13.42
C SER A 292 9.08 -7.89 -12.38
N ILE A 293 8.57 -8.36 -11.23
CA ILE A 293 9.41 -8.88 -10.14
C ILE A 293 10.01 -10.25 -10.51
N ASN A 294 9.27 -11.12 -11.20
CA ASN A 294 9.81 -12.40 -11.65
C ASN A 294 10.87 -12.24 -12.73
N TYR A 295 10.66 -11.29 -13.64
CA TYR A 295 11.68 -10.94 -14.62
C TYR A 295 12.96 -10.43 -13.94
N PHE A 296 12.83 -9.59 -12.91
CA PHE A 296 13.96 -9.12 -12.11
C PHE A 296 14.69 -10.28 -11.40
N ASN A 297 13.95 -11.19 -10.76
CA ASN A 297 14.52 -12.35 -10.06
C ASN A 297 15.23 -13.32 -11.00
N TYR A 298 14.69 -13.54 -12.21
CA TYR A 298 15.29 -14.43 -13.21
C TYR A 298 16.56 -13.82 -13.82
N ASN A 299 16.55 -12.52 -14.11
CA ASN A 299 17.70 -11.79 -14.67
C ASN A 299 18.63 -11.20 -13.61
N ARG A 300 18.44 -11.62 -12.36
CA ARG A 300 19.36 -11.43 -11.23
C ARG A 300 19.70 -9.98 -10.89
N GLY A 301 18.80 -9.05 -11.21
CA GLY A 301 19.04 -7.63 -11.02
C GLY A 301 20.26 -7.09 -11.79
N SER A 302 20.62 -7.71 -12.92
CA SER A 302 21.54 -7.05 -13.86
C SER A 302 20.99 -5.65 -14.16
N SER A 303 21.82 -4.63 -13.90
CA SER A 303 21.50 -3.20 -14.05
C SER A 303 21.38 -2.80 -15.53
N THR A 304 20.59 -3.54 -16.28
CA THR A 304 20.13 -3.16 -17.60
C THR A 304 19.01 -2.15 -17.40
N SER A 305 19.00 -1.04 -18.12
CA SER A 305 17.95 -0.01 -18.05
C SER A 305 16.52 -0.57 -18.04
N SER A 306 16.30 -1.69 -18.73
CA SER A 306 15.03 -2.42 -18.79
C SER A 306 14.55 -2.98 -17.44
N THR A 307 15.43 -3.47 -16.56
CA THR A 307 15.03 -4.07 -15.27
C THR A 307 14.59 -3.01 -14.26
N GLU A 308 15.25 -1.85 -14.26
CA GLU A 308 14.87 -0.70 -13.43
C GLU A 308 13.51 -0.14 -13.83
N PHE A 309 13.25 -0.03 -15.14
CA PHE A 309 11.96 0.40 -15.67
C PHE A 309 10.82 -0.53 -15.24
N LEU A 310 11.03 -1.86 -15.29
CA LEU A 310 10.03 -2.85 -14.85
C LEU A 310 9.70 -2.71 -13.36
N LEU A 311 10.69 -2.43 -12.50
CA LEU A 311 10.44 -2.16 -11.09
C LEU A 311 9.64 -0.87 -10.86
N ILE A 312 9.83 0.15 -11.69
CA ILE A 312 9.01 1.37 -11.65
C ILE A 312 7.56 1.06 -12.05
N VAL A 313 7.36 0.31 -13.13
CA VAL A 313 6.03 -0.15 -13.56
C VAL A 313 5.32 -0.93 -12.46
N ALA A 314 6.03 -1.85 -11.79
CA ALA A 314 5.48 -2.60 -10.65
C ALA A 314 5.02 -1.68 -9.51
N ARG A 315 5.81 -0.64 -9.16
CA ARG A 315 5.43 0.33 -8.13
C ARG A 315 4.19 1.13 -8.53
N ILE A 316 4.16 1.63 -9.76
CA ILE A 316 3.01 2.40 -10.27
C ILE A 316 1.75 1.55 -10.23
N ALA A 317 1.83 0.27 -10.65
CA ALA A 317 0.70 -0.65 -10.61
C ALA A 317 0.19 -0.87 -9.17
N ASN A 318 1.09 -1.12 -8.21
CA ASN A 318 0.72 -1.31 -6.80
C ASN A 318 0.11 -0.03 -6.19
N ILE A 319 0.69 1.14 -6.44
CA ILE A 319 0.16 2.44 -5.97
C ILE A 319 -1.22 2.70 -6.57
N THR A 320 -1.40 2.41 -7.87
CA THR A 320 -2.68 2.57 -8.57
C THR A 320 -3.78 1.74 -7.91
N PHE A 321 -3.49 0.47 -7.56
CA PHE A 321 -4.45 -0.36 -6.83
C PHE A 321 -4.82 0.24 -5.47
N ILE A 322 -3.82 0.65 -4.68
CA ILE A 322 -4.03 1.21 -3.34
C ILE A 322 -4.83 2.51 -3.41
N ALA A 323 -4.57 3.36 -4.41
CA ALA A 323 -5.25 4.64 -4.59
C ALA A 323 -6.69 4.48 -5.11
N LEU A 324 -6.93 3.56 -6.05
CA LEU A 324 -8.23 3.39 -6.69
C LEU A 324 -9.19 2.51 -5.89
N SER A 325 -8.69 1.58 -5.06
CA SER A 325 -9.56 0.68 -4.28
C SER A 325 -10.55 1.40 -3.35
N PRO A 326 -10.13 2.41 -2.55
CA PRO A 326 -11.06 3.20 -1.74
C PRO A 326 -12.11 3.94 -2.57
N ILE A 327 -11.74 4.42 -3.77
CA ILE A 327 -12.65 5.14 -4.67
C ILE A 327 -13.73 4.19 -5.20
N VAL A 328 -13.35 2.99 -5.65
CA VAL A 328 -14.30 1.98 -6.15
C VAL A 328 -15.25 1.53 -5.03
N LEU A 329 -14.74 1.33 -3.82
CA LEU A 329 -15.56 1.03 -2.62
C LEU A 329 -16.51 2.19 -2.28
N ALA A 330 -16.02 3.43 -2.31
CA ALA A 330 -16.78 4.64 -2.03
C ALA A 330 -17.95 4.82 -2.99
N VAL A 331 -17.71 4.61 -4.29
CA VAL A 331 -18.77 4.60 -5.30
C VAL A 331 -19.75 3.47 -5.01
N GLY A 332 -19.27 2.28 -4.66
CA GLY A 332 -20.13 1.13 -4.37
C GLY A 332 -21.08 1.31 -3.18
N HIS A 333 -20.65 2.00 -2.14
CA HIS A 333 -21.40 2.12 -0.89
C HIS A 333 -22.51 3.18 -0.96
N ARG A 334 -23.76 2.79 -0.71
CA ARG A 334 -24.95 3.66 -0.86
C ARG A 334 -24.89 4.92 0.01
N LYS A 335 -24.50 4.79 1.29
CA LYS A 335 -24.40 5.93 2.23
C LYS A 335 -23.28 6.89 1.83
N LEU A 336 -22.13 6.35 1.44
CA LEU A 336 -20.96 7.17 1.08
C LEU A 336 -21.20 7.93 -0.23
N ARG A 337 -21.88 7.30 -1.19
CA ARG A 337 -22.31 7.97 -2.42
C ARG A 337 -23.31 9.10 -2.17
N ALA A 338 -24.26 8.91 -1.25
CA ALA A 338 -25.21 9.96 -0.88
C ALA A 338 -24.50 11.14 -0.22
N PHE A 339 -23.54 10.86 0.67
CA PHE A 339 -22.69 11.88 1.28
C PHE A 339 -21.85 12.64 0.24
N MET A 340 -21.18 11.95 -0.69
CA MET A 340 -20.42 12.60 -1.77
C MET A 340 -21.30 13.47 -2.68
N LYS A 341 -22.51 13.00 -3.01
CA LYS A 341 -23.47 13.79 -3.79
C LYS A 341 -23.92 15.06 -3.05
N SER A 342 -24.15 14.95 -1.74
CA SER A 342 -24.52 16.09 -0.89
C SER A 342 -23.41 17.13 -0.78
N ILE A 343 -22.14 16.71 -0.82
CA ILE A 343 -21.00 17.63 -0.84
C ILE A 343 -20.91 18.32 -2.21
N LEU A 344 -21.05 17.57 -3.30
CA LEU A 344 -20.95 18.13 -4.66
C LEU A 344 -22.04 19.17 -4.92
N SER A 345 -23.26 18.94 -4.43
CA SER A 345 -24.38 19.90 -4.53
C SER A 345 -24.27 21.11 -3.61
N CYS A 346 -23.25 21.16 -2.75
CA CYS A 346 -22.96 22.30 -1.88
C CYS A 346 -21.82 23.16 -2.46
N ILE A 347 -21.08 22.63 -3.45
CA ILE A 347 -19.93 23.28 -4.10
C ILE A 347 -20.31 23.87 -5.46
N ILE A 348 -21.30 23.29 -6.14
CA ILE A 348 -21.98 23.83 -7.33
C ILE A 348 -23.23 24.56 -6.84
#